data_AF-R6CQY6-F1
#
_entry.id   AF-R6CQY6-F1
#
_cell.length_a   1.000
_cell.length_b   1.000
_cell.length_c   1.000
_cell.angle_alpha   90.00
_cell.angle_beta   90.00
_cell.angle_gamma   90.00
#
_symmetry.space_group_name_H-M   'P 1'
#
loop_
_entity.id
_entity.type
_entity.pdbx_description
1 polymer ?
#
loop_
_entity_poly.entity_id
_entity_poly.type
_entity_poly.pdbx_seq_one_letter_code
_entity_poly.pdbx_strand_id
1 'polypeptide(L)'
;MKRKTAFITALALCTSSITAFAETNDGTSPTEIQVSANYTDSKYVTVSADIKWDDMTFEYTESGKVWNTKTHQYEATAGGWSAESKEISVTNHSNADIKADLAFTSNIEGLKGEFSKSKIKLVTAEGTTPAEAPADSAKFSVSGTAIESDSALGNITVTITATTDAYGYTLVGSEAEMKEALEGGNAKVRLTNDLTNVQFDMTGGSVVDLNGFTITGWIYMGNDGEYTIRNGKIVRKDYNIYVWQGTVTLENCEIESNSNSDDGVEYGTVCNVLGITNIRNCTIRNKGGGKALYNTYGTVNISGNVNIEGQIVNNKNMNVYAGRYNFDPTEYVDANNLTVTQEDAYWVVNNNRR
;
A
#
# COMPACT_ATOMS: atom_id res chain seq x y z
N MET A 1 -40.66 8.40 9.71
CA MET A 1 -39.30 8.15 9.14
C MET A 1 -38.90 6.71 9.41
N LYS A 2 -38.83 5.86 8.38
CA LYS A 2 -38.28 4.51 8.50
C LYS A 2 -36.76 4.61 8.39
N ARG A 3 -36.05 4.48 9.51
CA ARG A 3 -34.59 4.36 9.55
C ARG A 3 -34.22 3.05 8.85
N LYS A 4 -33.53 3.13 7.71
CA LYS A 4 -33.00 1.94 7.03
C LYS A 4 -31.53 1.80 7.45
N THR A 5 -31.25 0.89 8.37
CA THR A 5 -29.89 0.55 8.81
C THR A 5 -29.45 -0.69 8.04
N ALA A 6 -28.28 -0.64 7.40
CA ALA A 6 -27.67 -1.80 6.73
C ALA A 6 -26.38 -2.19 7.47
N PHE A 7 -26.22 -3.48 7.79
CA PHE A 7 -25.03 -4.05 8.42
C PHE A 7 -24.31 -4.96 7.41
N ILE A 8 -22.99 -4.76 7.23
CA ILE A 8 -22.12 -5.63 6.42
C ILE A 8 -20.96 -6.06 7.32
N THR A 9 -20.67 -7.36 7.40
CA THR A 9 -19.56 -7.92 8.21
C THR A 9 -18.80 -8.96 7.37
N ALA A 10 -17.48 -8.83 7.27
CA ALA A 10 -16.60 -9.79 6.58
C ALA A 10 -15.31 -10.03 7.39
N LEU A 11 -14.81 -11.28 7.41
CA LEU A 11 -13.65 -11.76 8.18
C LEU A 11 -12.66 -12.50 7.27
N ALA A 12 -11.36 -12.18 7.33
CA ALA A 12 -10.29 -12.86 6.57
C ALA A 12 -9.17 -13.36 7.51
N LEU A 13 -8.81 -14.65 7.42
CA LEU A 13 -7.79 -15.32 8.26
C LEU A 13 -6.45 -15.50 7.51
N CYS A 14 -5.33 -15.23 8.19
CA CYS A 14 -3.98 -15.59 7.73
C CYS A 14 -3.25 -16.37 8.85
N THR A 15 -2.82 -17.61 8.57
CA THR A 15 -2.07 -18.44 9.53
C THR A 15 -0.72 -18.86 8.94
N SER A 16 0.37 -18.68 9.69
CA SER A 16 1.68 -19.23 9.36
C SER A 16 2.24 -20.01 10.56
N SER A 17 2.66 -21.25 10.33
CA SER A 17 3.19 -22.19 11.34
C SER A 17 4.69 -22.45 11.14
N ILE A 18 5.45 -22.61 12.23
CA ILE A 18 6.87 -23.04 12.21
C ILE A 18 7.00 -24.42 12.90
N THR A 19 7.77 -25.33 12.32
CA THR A 19 8.06 -26.68 12.86
C THR A 19 9.29 -26.67 13.78
N ALA A 20 9.20 -27.32 14.94
CA ALA A 20 10.32 -27.54 15.87
C ALA A 20 10.91 -28.97 15.72
N PHE A 21 12.24 -29.11 15.84
CA PHE A 21 12.94 -30.40 15.87
C PHE A 21 13.21 -30.84 17.32
N ALA A 22 13.10 -32.15 17.60
CA ALA A 22 13.35 -32.73 18.93
C ALA A 22 14.77 -33.30 19.05
N GLU A 23 15.46 -33.01 20.16
CA GLU A 23 16.67 -33.72 20.60
C GLU A 23 16.32 -35.04 21.30
N THR A 24 17.20 -36.05 21.22
CA THR A 24 17.06 -37.35 21.90
C THR A 24 18.09 -37.50 23.02
N ASN A 25 17.66 -38.02 24.18
CA ASN A 25 18.47 -38.23 25.40
C ASN A 25 18.68 -39.74 25.64
N ASP A 26 19.90 -40.17 25.93
CA ASP A 26 20.30 -41.57 26.14
C ASP A 26 20.38 -42.02 27.62
N GLY A 27 20.02 -41.14 28.56
CA GLY A 27 19.87 -41.44 29.99
C GLY A 27 21.16 -41.44 30.80
N THR A 28 22.29 -41.04 30.22
CA THR A 28 23.60 -41.06 30.90
C THR A 28 23.91 -39.81 31.73
N SER A 29 23.11 -38.75 31.62
CA SER A 29 23.21 -37.52 32.44
C SER A 29 21.86 -36.79 32.50
N PRO A 30 21.60 -35.97 33.55
CA PRO A 30 20.42 -35.10 33.56
C PRO A 30 20.46 -34.15 32.36
N THR A 31 19.38 -34.11 31.57
CA THR A 31 19.25 -33.18 30.44
C THR A 31 18.19 -32.15 30.75
N GLU A 32 18.57 -30.88 30.69
CA GLU A 32 17.61 -29.78 30.71
C GLU A 32 16.99 -29.63 29.32
N ILE A 33 15.70 -29.91 29.20
CA ILE A 33 14.94 -29.71 27.96
C ILE A 33 14.32 -28.31 28.01
N GLN A 34 14.71 -27.45 27.08
CA GLN A 34 14.07 -26.15 26.90
C GLN A 34 12.68 -26.35 26.30
N VAL A 35 11.64 -26.01 27.06
CA VAL A 35 10.24 -26.02 26.59
C VAL A 35 9.92 -24.64 26.03
N SER A 36 9.80 -24.54 24.71
CA SER A 36 9.36 -23.33 24.02
C SER A 36 7.93 -23.47 23.51
N ALA A 37 7.15 -22.39 23.61
CA ALA A 37 5.81 -22.29 23.06
C ALA A 37 5.83 -21.32 21.87
N ASN A 38 5.09 -21.65 20.81
CA ASN A 38 4.85 -20.75 19.69
C ASN A 38 3.59 -19.92 19.98
N TYR A 39 3.74 -18.62 20.21
CA TYR A 39 2.60 -17.68 20.21
C TYR A 39 2.29 -17.30 18.76
N THR A 40 1.04 -17.49 18.33
CA THR A 40 0.57 -17.03 17.02
C THR A 40 -0.47 -15.94 17.26
N ASP A 41 -0.18 -14.72 16.80
CA ASP A 41 -1.08 -13.57 16.95
C ASP A 41 -2.16 -13.64 15.86
N SER A 42 -3.39 -14.00 16.23
CA SER A 42 -4.50 -14.06 15.29
C SER A 42 -5.22 -12.71 15.21
N LYS A 43 -4.57 -11.72 14.60
CA LYS A 43 -5.17 -10.41 14.34
C LYS A 43 -6.00 -10.44 13.06
N TYR A 44 -7.24 -9.99 13.14
CA TYR A 44 -8.18 -9.96 12.01
C TYR A 44 -8.71 -8.55 11.77
N VAL A 45 -9.04 -8.23 10.52
CA VAL A 45 -9.82 -7.05 10.17
C VAL A 45 -11.30 -7.43 10.16
N THR A 46 -12.12 -6.68 10.89
CA THR A 46 -13.58 -6.75 10.87
C THR A 46 -14.12 -5.39 10.46
N VAL A 47 -14.73 -5.33 9.28
CA VAL A 47 -15.41 -4.12 8.80
C VAL A 47 -16.85 -4.13 9.26
N SER A 48 -17.28 -3.06 9.92
CA SER A 48 -18.66 -2.79 10.34
C SER A 48 -18.89 -1.29 10.33
N ALA A 49 -19.87 -0.80 9.58
CA ALA A 49 -20.20 0.61 9.50
C ALA A 49 -21.72 0.81 9.47
N ASP A 50 -22.17 1.85 10.17
CA ASP A 50 -23.54 2.32 10.13
C ASP A 50 -23.67 3.44 9.10
N ILE A 51 -24.62 3.31 8.17
CA ILE A 51 -24.93 4.34 7.19
C ILE A 51 -26.35 4.85 7.47
N LYS A 52 -26.50 6.17 7.62
CA LYS A 52 -27.78 6.85 7.79
C LYS A 52 -27.92 7.95 6.74
N TRP A 53 -29.12 8.17 6.25
CA TRP A 53 -29.38 9.20 5.27
C TRP A 53 -30.74 9.86 5.47
N ASP A 54 -30.84 11.10 5.02
CA ASP A 54 -32.07 11.87 4.95
C ASP A 54 -33.06 11.29 3.92
N ASP A 55 -34.28 11.82 3.91
CA ASP A 55 -35.22 11.56 2.83
C ASP A 55 -34.67 12.12 1.51
N MET A 56 -34.29 11.22 0.59
CA MET A 56 -33.66 11.52 -0.70
C MET A 56 -34.68 11.97 -1.76
N THR A 57 -35.66 12.74 -1.33
CA THR A 57 -36.69 13.35 -2.19
C THR A 57 -36.31 14.81 -2.45
N PHE A 58 -36.30 15.20 -3.73
CA PHE A 58 -35.97 16.54 -4.19
C PHE A 58 -37.13 17.10 -5.01
N GLU A 59 -37.42 18.39 -4.85
CA GLU A 59 -38.51 19.05 -5.54
C GLU A 59 -37.98 19.87 -6.72
N TYR A 60 -38.65 19.76 -7.87
CA TYR A 60 -38.45 20.64 -9.02
C TYR A 60 -39.66 21.55 -9.16
N THR A 61 -39.41 22.86 -9.19
CA THR A 61 -40.45 23.86 -9.47
C THR A 61 -40.37 24.26 -10.93
N GLU A 62 -41.45 24.08 -11.68
CA GLU A 62 -41.52 24.52 -13.08
C GLU A 62 -41.46 26.06 -13.18
N SER A 63 -40.85 26.58 -14.25
CA SER A 63 -40.86 28.02 -14.50
C SER A 63 -42.28 28.52 -14.74
N GLY A 64 -42.69 29.54 -13.99
CA GLY A 64 -44.04 30.06 -14.01
C GLY A 64 -44.14 31.52 -14.44
N LYS A 65 -45.35 32.06 -14.33
CA LYS A 65 -45.63 33.48 -14.50
C LYS A 65 -46.45 33.97 -13.31
N VAL A 66 -45.90 34.90 -12.55
CA VAL A 66 -46.59 35.52 -11.41
C VAL A 66 -47.12 36.88 -11.84
N TRP A 67 -48.40 37.15 -11.56
CA TRP A 67 -49.00 38.46 -11.83
C TRP A 67 -48.45 39.52 -10.87
N ASN A 68 -47.73 40.51 -11.39
CA ASN A 68 -47.31 41.66 -10.60
C ASN A 68 -48.42 42.73 -10.61
N THR A 69 -49.06 42.93 -9.47
CA THR A 69 -50.18 43.88 -9.31
C THR A 69 -49.77 45.36 -9.41
N LYS A 70 -48.48 45.69 -9.33
CA LYS A 70 -47.97 47.06 -9.48
C LYS A 70 -47.67 47.40 -10.94
N THR A 71 -47.17 46.43 -11.70
CA THR A 71 -46.81 46.63 -13.12
C THR A 71 -47.89 46.13 -14.07
N HIS A 72 -48.89 45.38 -13.58
CA HIS A 72 -49.92 44.71 -14.37
C HIS A 72 -49.33 43.84 -15.49
N GLN A 73 -48.22 43.19 -15.20
CA GLN A 73 -47.54 42.27 -16.11
C GLN A 73 -47.27 40.96 -15.40
N TYR A 74 -47.21 39.89 -16.19
CA TYR A 74 -46.71 38.61 -15.72
C TYR A 74 -45.18 38.65 -15.66
N GLU A 75 -44.62 38.48 -14.47
CA GLU A 75 -43.20 38.27 -14.26
C GLU A 75 -42.89 36.78 -14.36
N ALA A 76 -41.91 36.43 -15.18
CA ALA A 76 -41.46 35.05 -15.27
C ALA A 76 -40.75 34.67 -13.96
N THR A 77 -41.14 33.55 -13.36
CA THR A 77 -40.37 32.91 -12.30
C THR A 77 -39.47 31.86 -12.92
N ALA A 78 -38.19 31.87 -12.54
CA ALA A 78 -37.26 30.83 -12.93
C ALA A 78 -37.66 29.52 -12.26
N GLY A 79 -37.81 28.46 -13.05
CA GLY A 79 -37.94 27.10 -12.53
C GLY A 79 -36.60 26.57 -12.04
N GLY A 80 -36.61 25.57 -11.17
CA GLY A 80 -35.38 25.02 -10.63
C GLY A 80 -35.60 23.95 -9.57
N TRP A 81 -34.52 23.22 -9.31
CA TRP A 81 -34.42 22.29 -8.18
C TRP A 81 -34.36 23.06 -6.86
N SER A 82 -34.94 22.47 -5.81
CA SER A 82 -34.83 22.99 -4.44
C SER A 82 -33.35 23.18 -4.06
N ALA A 83 -33.03 24.29 -3.40
CA ALA A 83 -31.66 24.56 -2.91
C ALA A 83 -31.26 23.68 -1.70
N GLU A 84 -32.17 22.83 -1.20
CA GLU A 84 -31.89 21.92 -0.10
C GLU A 84 -30.88 20.85 -0.50
N SER A 85 -29.99 20.54 0.44
CA SER A 85 -29.10 19.38 0.35
C SER A 85 -29.45 18.38 1.45
N LYS A 86 -29.31 17.10 1.14
CA LYS A 86 -29.70 15.98 2.01
C LYS A 86 -28.46 15.29 2.56
N GLU A 87 -28.42 15.01 3.85
CA GLU A 87 -27.25 14.45 4.51
C GLU A 87 -27.18 12.91 4.40
N ILE A 88 -25.97 12.40 4.24
CA ILE A 88 -25.59 10.98 4.39
C ILE A 88 -24.47 10.95 5.44
N SER A 89 -24.68 10.22 6.52
CA SER A 89 -23.70 10.02 7.58
C SER A 89 -23.22 8.58 7.64
N VAL A 90 -21.94 8.43 7.96
CA VAL A 90 -21.27 7.15 8.14
C VAL A 90 -20.65 7.13 9.53
N THR A 91 -20.85 6.03 10.26
CA THR A 91 -20.22 5.78 11.55
C THR A 91 -19.42 4.48 11.46
N ASN A 92 -18.14 4.53 11.81
CA ASN A 92 -17.26 3.38 11.80
C ASN A 92 -17.35 2.62 13.12
N HIS A 93 -17.63 1.32 13.06
CA HIS A 93 -17.59 0.37 14.17
C HIS A 93 -16.54 -0.73 13.95
N SER A 94 -15.70 -0.57 12.93
CA SER A 94 -14.65 -1.52 12.55
C SER A 94 -13.47 -1.43 13.51
N ASN A 95 -12.70 -2.50 13.60
CA ASN A 95 -11.37 -2.48 14.22
C ASN A 95 -10.25 -2.08 13.23
N ALA A 96 -10.63 -1.39 12.15
CA ALA A 96 -9.74 -0.86 11.14
C ALA A 96 -10.25 0.50 10.67
N ASP A 97 -9.33 1.31 10.15
CA ASP A 97 -9.68 2.52 9.41
C ASP A 97 -10.49 2.12 8.17
N ILE A 98 -11.51 2.93 7.85
CA ILE A 98 -12.37 2.71 6.68
C ILE A 98 -12.45 3.96 5.79
N LYS A 99 -12.80 3.71 4.53
CA LYS A 99 -13.21 4.71 3.56
C LYS A 99 -14.62 4.38 3.08
N ALA A 100 -15.47 5.39 3.01
CA ALA A 100 -16.75 5.36 2.32
C ALA A 100 -16.64 6.18 1.03
N ASP A 101 -16.70 5.51 -0.13
CA ASP A 101 -16.80 6.16 -1.44
C ASP A 101 -18.28 6.35 -1.81
N LEU A 102 -18.69 7.59 -2.07
CA LEU A 102 -20.05 7.98 -2.44
C LEU A 102 -20.13 8.28 -3.94
N ALA A 103 -21.07 7.63 -4.61
CA ALA A 103 -21.30 7.81 -6.04
C ALA A 103 -22.79 7.99 -6.34
N PHE A 104 -23.11 8.77 -7.38
CA PHE A 104 -24.47 8.93 -7.90
C PHE A 104 -24.50 8.59 -9.39
N THR A 105 -25.46 7.78 -9.79
CA THR A 105 -25.74 7.46 -11.20
C THR A 105 -27.13 7.98 -11.55
N SER A 106 -27.18 8.97 -12.44
CA SER A 106 -28.44 9.56 -12.91
C SER A 106 -29.17 8.64 -13.88
N ASN A 107 -30.50 8.62 -13.81
CA ASN A 107 -31.37 8.02 -14.83
C ASN A 107 -31.80 9.02 -15.91
N ILE A 108 -31.53 10.31 -15.69
CA ILE A 108 -32.02 11.42 -16.51
C ILE A 108 -30.81 12.14 -17.13
N GLU A 109 -30.82 12.26 -18.45
CA GLU A 109 -29.76 12.96 -19.18
C GLU A 109 -29.70 14.45 -18.79
N GLY A 110 -28.49 14.92 -18.47
CA GLY A 110 -28.25 16.30 -18.04
C GLY A 110 -28.64 16.63 -16.59
N LEU A 111 -29.27 15.70 -15.86
CA LEU A 111 -29.42 15.80 -14.40
C LEU A 111 -28.08 15.49 -13.73
N LYS A 112 -27.71 16.31 -12.74
CA LYS A 112 -26.46 16.20 -11.99
C LYS A 112 -26.77 16.00 -10.50
N GLY A 113 -26.12 15.03 -9.90
CA GLY A 113 -26.05 14.88 -8.45
C GLY A 113 -24.65 15.23 -7.96
N GLU A 114 -24.54 16.02 -6.89
CA GLU A 114 -23.28 16.48 -6.34
C GLU A 114 -23.19 16.19 -4.85
N PHE A 115 -22.04 15.69 -4.40
CA PHE A 115 -21.74 15.50 -2.98
C PHE A 115 -20.78 16.60 -2.51
N SER A 116 -21.02 17.13 -1.31
CA SER A 116 -20.07 18.04 -0.64
C SER A 116 -18.72 17.36 -0.36
N LYS A 117 -18.74 16.02 -0.21
CA LYS A 117 -17.58 15.14 -0.12
C LYS A 117 -17.92 13.83 -0.82
N SER A 118 -17.16 13.44 -1.83
CA SER A 118 -17.34 12.13 -2.49
C SER A 118 -16.68 10.98 -1.74
N LYS A 119 -15.84 11.28 -0.73
CA LYS A 119 -15.15 10.31 0.11
C LYS A 119 -15.18 10.73 1.56
N ILE A 120 -15.45 9.78 2.45
CA ILE A 120 -15.36 9.95 3.90
C ILE A 120 -14.32 8.96 4.42
N LYS A 121 -13.29 9.44 5.14
CA LYS A 121 -12.27 8.60 5.79
C LYS A 121 -12.51 8.63 7.29
N LEU A 122 -12.60 7.46 7.92
CA LEU A 122 -12.83 7.32 9.35
C LEU A 122 -11.79 6.40 9.94
N VAL A 123 -11.20 6.81 11.06
CA VAL A 123 -10.27 5.98 11.84
C VAL A 123 -11.00 4.80 12.49
N THR A 124 -10.26 3.79 12.91
CA THR A 124 -10.75 2.63 13.67
C THR A 124 -11.54 3.04 14.92
N ALA A 125 -12.57 2.26 15.25
CA ALA A 125 -13.30 2.37 16.50
C ALA A 125 -12.64 1.56 17.63
N GLU A 126 -11.52 0.89 17.36
CA GLU A 126 -10.80 0.15 18.38
C GLU A 126 -10.37 1.07 19.54
N GLY A 127 -10.73 0.68 20.75
CA GLY A 127 -10.47 1.49 21.96
C GLY A 127 -11.47 2.61 22.22
N THR A 128 -12.51 2.80 21.40
CA THR A 128 -13.58 3.76 21.67
C THR A 128 -14.83 3.07 22.25
N THR A 129 -15.66 3.83 22.97
CA THR A 129 -16.98 3.33 23.36
C THR A 129 -17.94 3.36 22.15
N PRO A 130 -19.00 2.53 22.10
CA PRO A 130 -19.95 2.56 20.99
C PRO A 130 -20.60 3.94 20.72
N ALA A 131 -20.69 4.79 21.74
CA ALA A 131 -21.23 6.16 21.62
C ALA A 131 -20.22 7.16 21.04
N GLU A 132 -18.93 6.85 21.11
CA GLU A 132 -17.81 7.67 20.63
C GLU A 132 -17.21 7.10 19.34
N ALA A 133 -17.94 6.19 18.68
CA ALA A 133 -17.55 5.62 17.40
C ALA A 133 -17.29 6.74 16.37
N PRO A 134 -16.15 6.72 15.64
CA PRO A 134 -15.81 7.75 14.67
C PRO A 134 -16.89 7.91 13.61
N ALA A 135 -17.32 9.15 13.34
CA ALA A 135 -18.38 9.45 12.39
C ALA A 135 -18.12 10.75 11.62
N ASP A 136 -18.59 10.81 10.38
CA ASP A 136 -18.59 12.02 9.54
C ASP A 136 -19.75 11.93 8.53
N SER A 137 -20.06 13.05 7.87
CA SER A 137 -21.15 13.16 6.91
C SER A 137 -20.77 13.90 5.62
N ALA A 138 -21.57 13.66 4.59
CA ALA A 138 -21.58 14.36 3.32
C ALA A 138 -23.00 14.82 2.98
N LYS A 139 -23.13 15.94 2.30
CA LYS A 139 -24.41 16.46 1.79
C LYS A 139 -24.54 16.19 0.30
N PHE A 140 -25.72 15.80 -0.15
CA PHE A 140 -26.06 15.53 -1.54
C PHE A 140 -27.09 16.54 -2.06
N SER A 141 -26.86 17.10 -3.25
CA SER A 141 -27.78 18.01 -3.93
C SER A 141 -27.99 17.60 -5.39
N VAL A 142 -29.10 18.05 -5.96
CA VAL A 142 -29.47 17.80 -7.36
C VAL A 142 -29.58 19.11 -8.12
N SER A 143 -29.13 19.12 -9.38
CA SER A 143 -29.26 20.24 -10.30
C SER A 143 -29.36 19.76 -11.75
N GLY A 144 -29.51 20.68 -12.70
CA GLY A 144 -29.51 20.38 -14.13
C GLY A 144 -30.91 20.33 -14.73
N THR A 145 -31.14 19.34 -15.60
CA THR A 145 -32.35 19.23 -16.43
C THR A 145 -33.64 19.28 -15.62
N ALA A 146 -34.66 19.93 -16.20
CA ALA A 146 -36.03 19.95 -15.69
C ALA A 146 -36.67 18.56 -15.73
N ILE A 147 -37.66 18.33 -14.86
CA ILE A 147 -38.55 17.17 -14.96
C ILE A 147 -39.99 17.64 -15.17
N GLU A 148 -40.76 16.87 -15.93
CA GLU A 148 -42.16 17.19 -16.26
C GLU A 148 -43.16 16.38 -15.40
N SER A 149 -42.67 15.38 -14.66
CA SER A 149 -43.47 14.55 -13.75
C SER A 149 -42.57 13.84 -12.73
N ASP A 150 -43.19 13.34 -11.66
CA ASP A 150 -42.50 12.55 -10.63
C ASP A 150 -41.70 11.40 -11.24
N SER A 151 -40.39 11.42 -11.03
CA SER A 151 -39.45 10.52 -11.71
C SER A 151 -38.36 10.02 -10.75
N ALA A 152 -37.91 8.78 -10.95
CA ALA A 152 -36.75 8.25 -10.25
C ALA A 152 -35.46 8.88 -10.81
N LEU A 153 -34.84 9.77 -10.03
CA LEU A 153 -33.70 10.58 -10.49
C LEU A 153 -32.42 9.79 -10.74
N GLY A 154 -32.20 8.71 -9.98
CA GLY A 154 -30.98 7.91 -10.05
C GLY A 154 -30.76 7.09 -8.79
N ASN A 155 -29.55 6.54 -8.64
CA ASN A 155 -29.14 5.73 -7.50
C ASN A 155 -27.90 6.30 -6.83
N ILE A 156 -27.92 6.39 -5.50
CA ILE A 156 -26.72 6.66 -4.69
C ILE A 156 -26.13 5.31 -4.25
N THR A 157 -24.82 5.15 -4.44
CA THR A 157 -24.05 4.00 -3.95
C THR A 157 -23.06 4.46 -2.91
N VAL A 158 -23.00 3.77 -1.77
CA VAL A 158 -21.99 3.97 -0.72
C VAL A 158 -21.18 2.68 -0.59
N THR A 159 -19.88 2.76 -0.86
CA THR A 159 -18.96 1.62 -0.81
C THR A 159 -18.04 1.75 0.39
N ILE A 160 -18.12 0.80 1.34
CA ILE A 160 -17.26 0.77 2.52
C ILE A 160 -16.09 -0.18 2.27
N THR A 161 -14.87 0.32 2.49
CA THR A 161 -13.63 -0.47 2.37
C THR A 161 -12.72 -0.20 3.56
N ALA A 162 -12.05 -1.25 4.06
CA ALA A 162 -10.96 -1.06 5.01
C ALA A 162 -9.77 -0.39 4.30
N THR A 163 -9.14 0.56 4.97
CA THR A 163 -7.93 1.23 4.50
C THR A 163 -6.70 0.83 5.29
N THR A 164 -6.85 0.02 6.34
CA THR A 164 -5.75 -0.55 7.11
C THR A 164 -5.96 -2.04 7.34
N ASP A 165 -4.85 -2.77 7.49
CA ASP A 165 -4.89 -4.13 7.99
C ASP A 165 -4.72 -4.21 9.52
N ALA A 166 -4.83 -5.43 10.06
CA ALA A 166 -4.74 -5.67 11.49
C ALA A 166 -3.34 -5.40 12.10
N TYR A 167 -2.34 -5.14 11.27
CA TYR A 167 -0.98 -4.78 11.68
C TYR A 167 -0.71 -3.27 11.52
N GLY A 168 -1.73 -2.49 11.16
CA GLY A 168 -1.63 -1.05 10.96
C GLY A 168 -0.94 -0.65 9.66
N TYR A 169 -0.90 -1.53 8.65
CA TYR A 169 -0.47 -1.12 7.31
C TYR A 169 -1.63 -0.46 6.59
N THR A 170 -1.39 0.71 6.01
CA THR A 170 -2.27 1.32 5.02
C THR A 170 -2.32 0.43 3.78
N LEU A 171 -3.53 0.05 3.38
CA LEU A 171 -3.78 -0.75 2.20
C LEU A 171 -3.83 0.14 0.96
N VAL A 172 -3.04 -0.19 -0.06
CA VAL A 172 -3.00 0.58 -1.30
C VAL A 172 -3.24 -0.33 -2.50
N GLY A 173 -4.07 0.16 -3.43
CA GLY A 173 -4.44 -0.53 -4.67
C GLY A 173 -4.13 0.26 -5.94
N SER A 174 -3.50 1.43 -5.81
CA SER A 174 -3.21 2.34 -6.91
C SER A 174 -2.00 3.23 -6.60
N GLU A 175 -1.40 3.82 -7.65
CA GLU A 175 -0.30 4.78 -7.51
C GLU A 175 -0.70 6.02 -6.69
N ALA A 176 -1.93 6.52 -6.89
CA ALA A 176 -2.43 7.69 -6.18
C ALA A 176 -2.53 7.40 -4.67
N GLU A 177 -3.04 6.23 -4.29
CA GLU A 177 -3.09 5.80 -2.88
C GLU A 177 -1.69 5.55 -2.31
N MET A 178 -0.77 5.00 -3.10
CA MET A 178 0.63 4.82 -2.70
C MET A 178 1.31 6.15 -2.38
N LYS A 179 1.13 7.15 -3.26
CA LYS A 179 1.67 8.51 -3.06
C LYS A 179 1.07 9.16 -1.84
N GLU A 180 -0.26 9.18 -1.72
CA GLU A 180 -0.97 9.73 -0.57
C GLU A 180 -0.53 9.07 0.74
N ALA A 181 -0.37 7.74 0.76
CA ALA A 181 0.03 7.02 1.96
C ALA A 181 1.46 7.28 2.41
N LEU A 182 2.37 7.60 1.47
CA LEU A 182 3.75 7.96 1.79
C LEU A 182 3.92 9.42 2.20
N GLU A 183 2.92 10.28 1.98
CA GLU A 183 2.98 11.69 2.39
C GLU A 183 3.24 11.81 3.90
N GLY A 184 4.24 12.60 4.28
CA GLY A 184 4.59 12.85 5.69
C GLY A 184 5.63 11.88 6.31
N GLY A 185 5.97 10.78 5.65
CA GLY A 185 6.99 9.83 6.16
C GLY A 185 6.48 8.88 7.25
N ASN A 186 7.35 7.99 7.71
CA ASN A 186 7.06 6.93 8.70
C ASN A 186 5.85 6.05 8.35
N ALA A 187 5.53 5.91 7.06
CA ALA A 187 4.36 5.20 6.60
C ALA A 187 4.59 3.69 6.59
N LYS A 188 3.55 2.91 6.92
CA LYS A 188 3.53 1.46 6.70
C LYS A 188 2.50 1.17 5.63
N VAL A 189 2.93 0.68 4.48
CA VAL A 189 2.06 0.48 3.33
C VAL A 189 2.13 -0.95 2.86
N ARG A 190 0.96 -1.52 2.51
CA ARG A 190 0.82 -2.88 2.02
C ARG A 190 0.01 -2.91 0.73
N LEU A 191 0.54 -3.58 -0.29
CA LEU A 191 -0.16 -3.73 -1.56
C LEU A 191 -1.35 -4.69 -1.45
N THR A 192 -2.39 -4.39 -2.22
CA THR A 192 -3.60 -5.22 -2.35
C THR A 192 -3.81 -5.79 -3.76
N ASN A 193 -3.00 -5.33 -4.73
CA ASN A 193 -2.99 -5.76 -6.12
C ASN A 193 -1.64 -5.40 -6.76
N ASP A 194 -1.43 -5.88 -7.99
CA ASP A 194 -0.31 -5.45 -8.82
C ASP A 194 -0.47 -3.97 -9.22
N LEU A 195 0.63 -3.22 -9.18
CA LEU A 195 0.69 -1.82 -9.61
C LEU A 195 1.50 -1.71 -10.91
N THR A 196 0.90 -1.16 -11.96
CA THR A 196 1.55 -1.04 -13.28
C THR A 196 1.84 0.40 -13.65
N ASN A 197 3.02 0.63 -14.25
CA ASN A 197 3.48 1.94 -14.72
C ASN A 197 3.53 3.00 -13.60
N VAL A 198 4.05 2.61 -12.43
CA VAL A 198 4.07 3.48 -11.25
C VAL A 198 5.46 4.05 -10.98
N GLN A 199 5.49 5.27 -10.45
CA GLN A 199 6.69 5.93 -9.97
C GLN A 199 6.39 6.65 -8.67
N PHE A 200 7.16 6.38 -7.63
CA PHE A 200 7.01 7.11 -6.37
C PHE A 200 8.34 7.24 -5.62
N ASP A 201 8.39 8.30 -4.83
CA ASP A 201 9.50 8.59 -3.93
C ASP A 201 9.19 8.00 -2.56
N MET A 202 10.13 7.29 -1.97
CA MET A 202 10.03 6.88 -0.58
C MET A 202 10.33 8.07 0.34
N THR A 203 9.51 8.21 1.36
CA THR A 203 9.67 9.17 2.45
C THR A 203 10.31 8.50 3.67
N GLY A 204 11.11 9.23 4.44
CA GLY A 204 11.94 8.66 5.50
C GLY A 204 11.12 7.93 6.57
N GLY A 205 11.60 6.78 7.01
CA GLY A 205 10.94 5.91 8.00
C GLY A 205 9.89 4.97 7.40
N SER A 206 9.69 4.99 6.08
CA SER A 206 8.58 4.25 5.45
C SER A 206 8.93 2.80 5.12
N VAL A 207 7.92 1.92 5.29
CA VAL A 207 7.94 0.49 4.97
C VAL A 207 6.91 0.21 3.88
N VAL A 208 7.36 -0.39 2.78
CA VAL A 208 6.51 -0.87 1.68
C VAL A 208 6.57 -2.40 1.65
N ASP A 209 5.47 -3.02 2.06
CA ASP A 209 5.26 -4.47 1.97
C ASP A 209 4.51 -4.79 0.68
N LEU A 210 5.20 -5.42 -0.27
CA LEU A 210 4.64 -5.77 -1.56
C LEU A 210 3.63 -6.92 -1.46
N ASN A 211 3.60 -7.65 -0.34
CA ASN A 211 2.56 -8.65 -0.03
C ASN A 211 2.34 -9.69 -1.14
N GLY A 212 3.42 -10.11 -1.80
CA GLY A 212 3.42 -11.06 -2.91
C GLY A 212 3.05 -10.44 -4.26
N PHE A 213 2.67 -9.17 -4.32
CA PHE A 213 2.31 -8.47 -5.55
C PHE A 213 3.53 -7.89 -6.28
N THR A 214 3.28 -7.44 -7.50
CA THR A 214 4.27 -6.89 -8.42
C THR A 214 4.09 -5.38 -8.58
N ILE A 215 5.18 -4.64 -8.42
CA ILE A 215 5.31 -3.26 -8.90
C ILE A 215 6.00 -3.30 -10.25
N THR A 216 5.30 -2.87 -11.31
CA THR A 216 5.93 -2.55 -12.60
C THR A 216 6.23 -1.06 -12.63
N GLY A 217 7.47 -0.68 -12.34
CA GLY A 217 7.79 0.72 -12.10
C GLY A 217 9.17 0.94 -11.50
N TRP A 218 9.37 2.15 -10.97
CA TRP A 218 10.60 2.50 -10.25
C TRP A 218 10.34 3.27 -8.97
N ILE A 219 11.28 3.12 -8.05
CA ILE A 219 11.21 3.62 -6.68
C ILE A 219 12.47 4.45 -6.40
N TYR A 220 12.27 5.67 -5.92
CA TYR A 220 13.34 6.61 -5.63
C TYR A 220 13.49 6.84 -4.12
N MET A 221 14.72 6.88 -3.63
CA MET A 221 15.04 7.33 -2.26
C MET A 221 15.98 8.53 -2.36
N GLY A 222 15.37 9.72 -2.31
CA GLY A 222 16.06 10.98 -2.55
C GLY A 222 16.60 11.67 -1.31
N ASN A 223 16.14 11.31 -0.12
CA ASN A 223 16.40 12.00 1.14
C ASN A 223 17.08 11.08 2.15
N ASP A 224 17.70 11.66 3.18
CA ASP A 224 18.20 10.85 4.29
C ASP A 224 17.02 10.25 5.07
N GLY A 225 17.19 9.03 5.56
CA GLY A 225 16.12 8.28 6.21
C GLY A 225 16.30 6.77 6.13
N GLU A 226 15.47 6.04 6.85
CA GLU A 226 15.42 4.58 6.82
C GLU A 226 14.22 4.11 5.99
N TYR A 227 14.45 3.17 5.09
CA TYR A 227 13.46 2.66 4.15
C TYR A 227 13.45 1.14 4.20
N THR A 228 12.27 0.52 4.07
CA THR A 228 12.16 -0.92 3.88
C THR A 228 11.25 -1.25 2.70
N ILE A 229 11.69 -2.13 1.82
CA ILE A 229 10.85 -2.73 0.78
C ILE A 229 10.97 -4.24 0.90
N ARG A 230 9.83 -4.95 0.93
CA ARG A 230 9.86 -6.39 1.16
C ARG A 230 8.75 -7.20 0.50
N ASN A 231 8.97 -8.50 0.42
CA ASN A 231 7.96 -9.54 0.13
C ASN A 231 7.22 -9.38 -1.21
N GLY A 232 7.92 -9.31 -2.35
CA GLY A 232 7.25 -9.29 -3.65
C GLY A 232 8.18 -8.99 -4.81
N LYS A 233 7.59 -8.58 -5.94
CA LYS A 233 8.33 -8.38 -7.19
C LYS A 233 8.37 -6.91 -7.62
N ILE A 234 9.50 -6.48 -8.15
CA ILE A 234 9.66 -5.15 -8.75
C ILE A 234 10.26 -5.34 -10.16
N VAL A 235 9.56 -4.84 -11.19
CA VAL A 235 9.91 -5.08 -12.59
C VAL A 235 9.90 -3.80 -13.38
N ARG A 236 10.91 -3.58 -14.22
CA ARG A 236 10.93 -2.47 -15.19
C ARG A 236 12.02 -2.73 -16.20
N LYS A 237 11.85 -2.28 -17.44
CA LYS A 237 12.89 -2.44 -18.47
C LYS A 237 14.25 -1.87 -18.03
N ASP A 238 14.29 -0.67 -17.47
CA ASP A 238 15.53 0.07 -17.24
C ASP A 238 16.18 -0.26 -15.87
N TYR A 239 15.85 0.54 -14.84
CA TYR A 239 16.23 0.35 -13.43
C TYR A 239 14.99 0.42 -12.54
N ASN A 240 15.06 -0.22 -11.37
CA ASN A 240 13.91 -0.36 -10.48
C ASN A 240 14.06 0.46 -9.21
N ILE A 241 15.22 0.37 -8.56
CA ILE A 241 15.45 1.01 -7.26
C ILE A 241 16.63 1.95 -7.40
N TYR A 242 16.42 3.21 -7.05
CA TYR A 242 17.44 4.24 -7.08
C TYR A 242 17.60 4.86 -5.70
N VAL A 243 18.74 4.57 -5.06
CA VAL A 243 19.10 5.03 -3.72
C VAL A 243 20.09 6.17 -3.86
N TRP A 244 19.60 7.41 -3.80
CA TRP A 244 20.47 8.57 -3.82
C TRP A 244 21.20 8.69 -2.49
N GLN A 245 20.46 8.67 -1.38
CA GLN A 245 20.97 8.79 -0.01
C GLN A 245 20.02 8.06 0.97
N GLY A 246 20.38 8.03 2.26
CA GLY A 246 19.66 7.26 3.29
C GLY A 246 20.02 5.77 3.31
N THR A 247 19.28 5.00 4.10
CA THR A 247 19.47 3.55 4.28
C THR A 247 18.23 2.80 3.83
N VAL A 248 18.35 1.93 2.82
CA VAL A 248 17.26 1.04 2.40
C VAL A 248 17.56 -0.40 2.80
N THR A 249 16.54 -1.11 3.28
CA THR A 249 16.54 -2.56 3.44
C THR A 249 15.59 -3.19 2.42
N LEU A 250 16.15 -4.05 1.57
CA LEU A 250 15.44 -4.89 0.62
C LEU A 250 15.40 -6.30 1.19
N GLU A 251 14.20 -6.82 1.48
CA GLU A 251 14.03 -8.13 2.12
C GLU A 251 13.04 -9.02 1.37
N ASN A 252 13.44 -10.25 1.03
CA ASN A 252 12.56 -11.22 0.35
C ASN A 252 11.95 -10.65 -0.95
N CYS A 253 12.75 -9.93 -1.74
CA CYS A 253 12.31 -9.32 -2.99
C CYS A 253 12.85 -10.06 -4.22
N GLU A 254 12.07 -10.08 -5.29
CA GLU A 254 12.54 -10.37 -6.64
C GLU A 254 12.55 -9.06 -7.45
N ILE A 255 13.72 -8.63 -7.91
CA ILE A 255 13.89 -7.35 -8.60
C ILE A 255 14.47 -7.65 -9.98
N GLU A 256 13.77 -7.22 -11.02
CA GLU A 256 14.08 -7.60 -12.39
C GLU A 256 14.06 -6.41 -13.35
N SER A 257 15.15 -6.27 -14.10
CA SER A 257 15.20 -5.40 -15.27
C SER A 257 15.69 -6.11 -16.53
N ASN A 258 15.62 -5.41 -17.65
CA ASN A 258 16.00 -5.90 -18.97
C ASN A 258 16.70 -4.80 -19.78
N SER A 259 17.66 -4.12 -19.15
CA SER A 259 18.47 -3.08 -19.79
C SER A 259 19.74 -3.70 -20.37
N ASN A 260 20.05 -3.34 -21.61
CA ASN A 260 21.27 -3.82 -22.24
C ASN A 260 22.46 -2.95 -21.80
N SER A 261 23.67 -3.52 -21.74
CA SER A 261 24.89 -2.77 -21.42
C SER A 261 25.19 -1.65 -22.43
N ASP A 262 24.70 -1.82 -23.67
CA ASP A 262 24.90 -0.89 -24.77
C ASP A 262 23.90 0.28 -24.81
N ASP A 263 22.86 0.25 -23.97
CA ASP A 263 21.79 1.27 -23.98
C ASP A 263 22.24 2.63 -23.41
N GLY A 264 23.53 2.77 -23.03
CA GLY A 264 24.05 3.97 -22.37
C GLY A 264 23.47 4.20 -20.97
N VAL A 265 22.74 3.22 -20.43
CA VAL A 265 22.11 3.30 -19.10
C VAL A 265 23.20 3.20 -18.05
N GLU A 266 23.47 4.30 -17.35
CA GLU A 266 24.47 4.34 -16.28
C GLU A 266 24.05 3.50 -15.07
N TYR A 267 22.74 3.28 -14.89
CA TYR A 267 22.13 2.70 -13.69
C TYR A 267 21.96 1.17 -13.75
N GLY A 268 22.10 0.51 -12.59
CA GLY A 268 21.77 -0.91 -12.44
C GLY A 268 20.31 -1.16 -12.03
N THR A 269 19.84 -2.39 -12.13
CA THR A 269 18.52 -2.83 -11.62
C THR A 269 18.26 -2.31 -10.21
N VAL A 270 19.26 -2.46 -9.32
CA VAL A 270 19.40 -1.74 -8.06
C VAL A 270 20.62 -0.82 -8.13
N CYS A 271 20.39 0.49 -8.00
CA CYS A 271 21.41 1.52 -8.08
C CYS A 271 21.58 2.21 -6.73
N ASN A 272 22.76 2.07 -6.12
CA ASN A 272 23.15 2.73 -4.88
C ASN A 272 24.19 3.81 -5.16
N VAL A 273 23.86 5.08 -4.90
CA VAL A 273 24.72 6.22 -5.21
C VAL A 273 25.51 6.66 -3.99
N LEU A 274 24.87 7.29 -2.99
CA LEU A 274 25.52 7.76 -1.76
C LEU A 274 25.00 7.06 -0.50
N GLY A 275 23.92 6.29 -0.61
CA GLY A 275 23.24 5.64 0.52
C GLY A 275 23.85 4.32 0.99
N ILE A 276 23.14 3.69 1.92
CA ILE A 276 23.38 2.33 2.39
C ILE A 276 22.25 1.44 1.86
N THR A 277 22.59 0.38 1.13
CA THR A 277 21.63 -0.62 0.65
C THR A 277 21.89 -1.95 1.33
N ASN A 278 20.96 -2.38 2.19
CA ASN A 278 20.95 -3.71 2.79
C ASN A 278 20.10 -4.65 1.92
N ILE A 279 20.69 -5.73 1.44
CA ILE A 279 20.05 -6.74 0.59
C ILE A 279 19.99 -8.05 1.37
N ARG A 280 18.78 -8.56 1.60
CA ARG A 280 18.56 -9.78 2.37
C ARG A 280 17.56 -10.69 1.69
N ASN A 281 17.95 -11.94 1.43
CA ASN A 281 17.05 -12.94 0.84
C ASN A 281 16.43 -12.52 -0.51
N CYS A 282 17.15 -11.74 -1.31
CA CYS A 282 16.65 -11.18 -2.56
C CYS A 282 17.22 -11.88 -3.79
N THR A 283 16.47 -11.87 -4.88
CA THR A 283 16.98 -12.19 -6.22
C THR A 283 16.95 -10.92 -7.08
N ILE A 284 18.10 -10.48 -7.58
CA ILE A 284 18.26 -9.28 -8.41
C ILE A 284 18.74 -9.70 -9.79
N ARG A 285 18.00 -9.36 -10.84
CA ARG A 285 18.29 -9.85 -12.20
C ARG A 285 18.24 -8.73 -13.21
N ASN A 286 19.27 -8.65 -14.04
CA ASN A 286 19.23 -7.93 -15.30
C ASN A 286 19.28 -8.91 -16.47
N LYS A 287 18.12 -9.13 -17.11
CA LYS A 287 17.98 -10.07 -18.23
C LYS A 287 18.66 -9.59 -19.51
N GLY A 288 18.95 -8.30 -19.62
CA GLY A 288 19.63 -7.70 -20.77
C GLY A 288 21.15 -7.84 -20.71
N GLY A 289 21.70 -8.47 -19.66
CA GLY A 289 23.15 -8.61 -19.45
C GLY A 289 23.83 -7.34 -18.92
N GLY A 290 23.07 -6.28 -18.64
CA GLY A 290 23.55 -5.06 -18.01
C GLY A 290 23.86 -5.21 -16.51
N LYS A 291 23.99 -4.07 -15.83
CA LYS A 291 24.26 -4.01 -14.39
C LYS A 291 23.01 -4.44 -13.61
N ALA A 292 23.14 -5.47 -12.78
CA ALA A 292 22.11 -5.89 -11.83
C ALA A 292 22.24 -5.09 -10.52
N LEU A 293 23.47 -4.96 -10.03
CA LEU A 293 23.79 -4.16 -8.86
C LEU A 293 24.85 -3.14 -9.22
N TYR A 294 24.55 -1.86 -9.00
CA TYR A 294 25.51 -0.78 -9.22
C TYR A 294 25.67 0.07 -7.96
N ASN A 295 26.83 -0.03 -7.32
CA ASN A 295 27.23 0.79 -6.18
C ASN A 295 28.32 1.78 -6.57
N THR A 296 28.01 3.08 -6.51
CA THR A 296 28.92 4.14 -6.95
C THR A 296 29.79 4.67 -5.80
N TYR A 297 29.19 5.30 -4.80
CA TYR A 297 29.91 5.95 -3.70
C TYR A 297 29.42 5.54 -2.30
N GLY A 298 28.35 4.75 -2.24
CA GLY A 298 27.70 4.31 -1.02
C GLY A 298 28.23 2.97 -0.50
N THR A 299 27.43 2.36 0.37
CA THR A 299 27.73 1.05 0.97
C THR A 299 26.63 0.05 0.62
N VAL A 300 27.01 -1.15 0.19
CA VAL A 300 26.08 -2.27 0.01
C VAL A 300 26.40 -3.36 1.02
N ASN A 301 25.38 -3.84 1.71
CA ASN A 301 25.45 -4.90 2.70
C ASN A 301 24.58 -6.07 2.21
N ILE A 302 25.15 -7.28 2.10
CA ILE A 302 24.45 -8.44 1.54
C ILE A 302 24.43 -9.58 2.56
N SER A 303 23.26 -10.15 2.83
CA SER A 303 23.08 -11.21 3.85
C SER A 303 22.00 -12.22 3.46
N GLY A 304 22.03 -13.41 4.06
CA GLY A 304 21.04 -14.46 3.79
C GLY A 304 21.18 -15.05 2.39
N ASN A 305 20.07 -15.42 1.76
CA ASN A 305 20.08 -16.11 0.46
C ASN A 305 19.93 -15.10 -0.70
N VAL A 306 21.04 -14.65 -1.29
CA VAL A 306 21.00 -13.61 -2.33
C VAL A 306 21.53 -14.13 -3.66
N ASN A 307 20.72 -13.97 -4.71
CA ASN A 307 21.12 -14.25 -6.08
C ASN A 307 21.20 -12.95 -6.88
N ILE A 308 22.30 -12.72 -7.59
CA ILE A 308 22.48 -11.59 -8.50
C ILE A 308 22.84 -12.13 -9.88
N GLU A 309 21.98 -11.88 -10.87
CA GLU A 309 22.19 -12.27 -12.27
C GLU A 309 22.38 -11.01 -13.12
N GLY A 310 23.58 -10.83 -13.67
CA GLY A 310 24.01 -9.62 -14.37
C GLY A 310 25.28 -9.06 -13.77
N GLN A 311 25.73 -7.90 -14.23
CA GLN A 311 26.98 -7.32 -13.75
C GLN A 311 26.82 -6.74 -12.34
N ILE A 312 27.77 -7.05 -11.46
CA ILE A 312 27.95 -6.37 -10.17
C ILE A 312 29.06 -5.35 -10.35
N VAL A 313 28.72 -4.07 -10.19
CA VAL A 313 29.69 -2.98 -10.26
C VAL A 313 29.74 -2.33 -8.89
N ASN A 314 30.86 -2.52 -8.18
CA ASN A 314 31.10 -1.93 -6.87
C ASN A 314 32.33 -1.01 -6.92
N ASN A 315 32.11 0.31 -6.83
CA ASN A 315 33.16 1.32 -6.87
C ASN A 315 33.57 1.82 -5.46
N LYS A 316 32.93 1.30 -4.41
CA LYS A 316 33.17 1.70 -3.01
C LYS A 316 33.06 0.49 -2.07
N ASN A 317 32.21 0.56 -1.06
CA ASN A 317 32.13 -0.45 -0.02
C ASN A 317 31.05 -1.48 -0.33
N MET A 318 31.43 -2.75 -0.32
CA MET A 318 30.49 -3.87 -0.31
C MET A 318 30.89 -4.86 0.77
N ASN A 319 29.95 -5.20 1.64
CA ASN A 319 30.14 -6.15 2.73
C ASN A 319 29.18 -7.32 2.54
N VAL A 320 29.71 -8.54 2.59
CA VAL A 320 28.92 -9.77 2.52
C VAL A 320 29.01 -10.50 3.86
N TYR A 321 27.83 -10.83 4.41
CA TYR A 321 27.66 -11.49 5.71
C TYR A 321 27.33 -12.97 5.53
N ALA A 322 26.93 -13.65 6.62
CA ALA A 322 26.53 -15.05 6.54
C ALA A 322 25.32 -15.25 5.60
N GLY A 323 25.38 -16.28 4.76
CA GLY A 323 24.40 -16.51 3.72
C GLY A 323 24.85 -17.43 2.59
N ARG A 324 24.05 -17.49 1.53
CA ARG A 324 24.28 -18.30 0.33
C ARG A 324 24.12 -17.43 -0.92
N TYR A 325 25.09 -17.50 -1.82
CA TYR A 325 25.27 -16.58 -2.94
C TYR A 325 25.56 -17.30 -4.25
N ASN A 326 25.11 -16.76 -5.38
CA ASN A 326 25.45 -17.25 -6.72
C ASN A 326 26.66 -16.54 -7.36
N PHE A 327 27.36 -15.72 -6.59
CA PHE A 327 28.57 -15.00 -6.98
C PHE A 327 29.65 -15.24 -5.92
N ASP A 328 30.92 -15.10 -6.30
CA ASP A 328 32.05 -15.24 -5.38
C ASP A 328 32.12 -14.03 -4.42
N PRO A 329 31.90 -14.22 -3.10
CA PRO A 329 31.88 -13.13 -2.14
C PRO A 329 33.25 -12.87 -1.51
N THR A 330 34.30 -13.62 -1.87
CA THR A 330 35.57 -13.71 -1.12
C THR A 330 36.20 -12.35 -0.83
N GLU A 331 36.17 -11.42 -1.79
CA GLU A 331 36.77 -10.07 -1.63
C GLU A 331 35.94 -9.12 -0.74
N TYR A 332 34.73 -9.52 -0.35
CA TYR A 332 33.75 -8.67 0.34
C TYR A 332 33.42 -9.17 1.75
N VAL A 333 34.07 -10.23 2.20
CA VAL A 333 33.82 -10.90 3.48
C VAL A 333 34.93 -10.54 4.47
N ASP A 334 34.58 -10.27 5.73
CA ASP A 334 35.55 -10.15 6.81
C ASP A 334 36.10 -11.53 7.20
N ALA A 335 37.21 -11.91 6.57
CA ALA A 335 37.85 -13.22 6.75
C ALA A 335 38.31 -13.51 8.20
N ASN A 336 38.38 -12.50 9.08
CA ASN A 336 38.69 -12.75 10.49
C ASN A 336 37.52 -13.39 11.25
N ASN A 337 36.29 -13.08 10.82
CA ASN A 337 35.06 -13.45 11.53
C ASN A 337 34.19 -14.42 10.72
N LEU A 338 34.41 -14.52 9.42
CA LEU A 338 33.60 -15.31 8.49
C LEU A 338 34.47 -16.24 7.65
N THR A 339 33.89 -17.36 7.23
CA THR A 339 34.50 -18.33 6.31
C THR A 339 33.69 -18.42 5.03
N VAL A 340 34.37 -18.54 3.90
CA VAL A 340 33.77 -18.69 2.56
C VAL A 340 34.07 -20.09 2.04
N THR A 341 33.03 -20.81 1.61
CA THR A 341 33.15 -22.15 1.01
C THR A 341 32.37 -22.19 -0.29
N GLN A 342 32.94 -22.78 -1.34
CA GLN A 342 32.24 -23.03 -2.59
C GLN A 342 31.51 -24.39 -2.52
N GLU A 343 30.20 -24.39 -2.74
CA GLU A 343 29.33 -25.56 -2.75
C GLU A 343 28.57 -25.62 -4.08
N ASP A 344 29.00 -26.51 -4.98
CA ASP A 344 28.47 -26.64 -6.34
C ASP A 344 28.47 -25.30 -7.12
N ALA A 345 27.28 -24.81 -7.47
CA ALA A 345 27.05 -23.55 -8.20
C ALA A 345 26.94 -22.32 -7.28
N TYR A 346 27.19 -22.48 -5.98
CA TYR A 346 26.98 -21.44 -4.97
C TYR A 346 28.17 -21.27 -4.05
N TRP A 347 28.19 -20.12 -3.37
CA TRP A 347 29.13 -19.77 -2.33
C TRP A 347 28.38 -19.62 -1.02
N VAL A 348 28.89 -20.26 0.04
CA VAL A 348 28.31 -20.20 1.38
C VAL A 348 29.27 -19.44 2.29
N VAL A 349 28.74 -18.43 2.98
CA VAL A 349 29.46 -17.65 3.98
C VAL A 349 28.91 -18.02 5.35
N ASN A 350 29.79 -18.45 6.24
CA ASN A 350 29.43 -18.89 7.59
C ASN A 350 30.13 -18.06 8.65
N ASN A 351 29.47 -17.89 9.80
CA ASN A 351 30.14 -17.39 11.00
C ASN A 351 31.22 -18.38 11.42
N ASN A 352 32.41 -17.86 11.74
CA ASN A 352 33.44 -18.67 12.37
C ASN A 352 32.88 -19.20 13.68
N ARG A 353 32.65 -20.52 13.76
CA ARG A 353 32.28 -21.18 15.02
C ARG A 353 33.39 -20.86 16.03
N ARG A 354 33.07 -20.10 17.07
CA ARG A 354 33.91 -20.03 18.27
C ARG A 354 33.60 -21.20 19.17
#